data_AF-A0A3D5T029-F1
#
_entry.id   AF-A0A3D5T029-F1
#
_cell.length_a   1.000
_cell.length_b   1.000
_cell.length_c   1.000
_cell.angle_alpha   90.00
_cell.angle_beta   90.00
_cell.angle_gamma   90.00
#
_symmetry.space_group_name_H-M   'P 1'
#
loop_
_entity.id
_entity.type
_entity.pdbx_description
1 polymer ?
#
loop_
_entity_poly.entity_id
_entity_poly.type
_entity_poly.pdbx_seq_one_letter_code
_entity_poly.pdbx_strand_id
1 'polypeptide(L)'
;MLAERLRALYRGPFMAGERDEAGYVQPRDRIRARFVRAIGEIGHHWERSEQWERALACYESCLEADPVAEAFYRNLMVCYRRTGRRAEAIETFDRLRRALAVLGVKPSSETRALLEKLA
;
A
#
# COMPACT_ATOMS: atom_id res chain seq x y z
N MET A 1 19.81 -1.57 -1.35
CA MET A 1 19.07 -0.32 -1.67
C MET A 1 18.21 0.08 -0.47
N LEU A 2 17.91 1.37 -0.27
CA LEU A 2 17.24 1.89 0.94
C LEU A 2 15.90 1.20 1.25
N ALA A 3 15.08 0.88 0.23
CA ALA A 3 13.82 0.14 0.39
C ALA A 3 14.01 -1.22 1.07
N GLU A 4 14.98 -2.03 0.61
CA GLU A 4 15.27 -3.35 1.19
C GLU A 4 15.64 -3.25 2.67
N ARG A 5 16.49 -2.26 2.99
CA ARG A 5 16.92 -2.05 4.37
C ARG A 5 15.75 -1.63 5.25
N LEU A 6 14.87 -0.76 4.75
CA LEU A 6 13.69 -0.32 5.49
C LEU A 6 12.70 -1.49 5.72
N ARG A 7 12.44 -2.31 4.69
CA ARG A 7 11.62 -3.53 4.82
C ARG A 7 12.22 -4.55 5.79
N ALA A 8 13.54 -4.70 5.80
CA ALA A 8 14.21 -5.60 6.75
C ALA A 8 14.10 -5.13 8.22
N LEU A 9 13.97 -3.82 8.44
CA LEU A 9 13.81 -3.22 9.77
C LEU A 9 12.36 -3.26 10.25
N TYR A 10 11.39 -3.12 9.35
CA TYR A 10 9.96 -3.18 9.70
C TYR A 10 9.41 -4.58 9.45
N ARG A 11 9.35 -5.40 10.51
CA ARG A 11 8.90 -6.80 10.44
C ARG A 11 7.43 -6.99 10.83
N GLY A 12 6.63 -5.92 10.72
CA GLY A 12 5.26 -5.86 11.20
C GLY A 12 5.07 -4.84 12.33
N PRO A 13 3.87 -4.83 12.95
CA PRO A 13 3.54 -3.86 13.99
C PRO A 13 4.51 -3.92 15.17
N PHE A 14 4.92 -2.75 15.67
CA PHE A 14 5.77 -2.67 16.86
C PHE A 14 5.09 -3.34 18.06
N MET A 15 5.81 -4.26 18.72
CA MET A 15 5.32 -5.06 19.84
C MET A 15 4.03 -5.83 19.53
N ALA A 16 3.90 -6.42 18.33
CA ALA A 16 2.68 -7.12 17.89
C ALA A 16 2.21 -8.28 18.80
N GLY A 17 3.13 -8.90 19.57
CA GLY A 17 2.82 -9.97 20.51
C GLY A 17 2.30 -9.50 21.87
N GLU A 18 2.50 -8.22 22.19
CA GLU A 18 1.99 -7.62 23.41
C GLU A 18 0.52 -7.24 23.19
N ARG A 19 -0.31 -7.39 24.24
CA ARG A 19 -1.67 -6.84 24.21
C ARG A 19 -1.61 -5.34 23.91
N ASP A 20 -2.69 -4.79 23.36
CA ASP A 20 -2.82 -3.35 23.11
C ASP A 20 -2.92 -2.57 24.44
N GLU A 21 -1.81 -2.56 25.17
CA GLU A 21 -1.60 -1.74 26.34
C GLU A 21 -1.40 -0.30 25.90
N ALA A 22 -1.97 0.64 26.67
CA ALA A 22 -1.96 2.07 26.34
C ALA A 22 -0.55 2.63 26.04
N GLY A 23 0.50 2.03 26.62
CA GLY A 23 1.90 2.41 26.39
C GLY A 23 2.42 2.12 24.97
N TYR A 24 1.84 1.16 24.24
CA TYR A 24 2.34 0.73 22.93
C TYR A 24 1.50 1.22 21.75
N VAL A 25 0.24 1.60 21.97
CA VAL A 25 -0.68 2.04 20.90
C VAL A 25 -0.08 3.21 20.11
N GLN A 26 0.27 4.32 20.77
CA GLN A 26 0.81 5.49 20.07
C GLN A 26 2.17 5.24 19.41
N PRO A 27 3.17 4.58 20.05
CA PRO A 27 4.41 4.20 19.38
C PRO A 27 4.19 3.31 18.16
N ARG A 28 3.27 2.33 18.25
CA ARG A 28 2.96 1.41 17.15
C ARG A 28 2.41 2.17 15.94
N ASP A 29 1.43 3.05 16.16
CA ASP A 29 0.88 3.89 15.11
C ASP A 29 1.94 4.81 14.49
N ARG A 30 2.78 5.43 15.32
CA ARG A 30 3.86 6.32 14.86
C ARG A 30 4.89 5.59 14.01
N ILE A 31 5.31 4.40 14.42
CA ILE A 31 6.29 3.59 13.68
C ILE A 31 5.68 3.10 12.37
N ARG A 32 4.44 2.58 12.38
CA ARG A 32 3.70 2.20 11.16
C ARG A 32 3.63 3.38 10.19
N ALA A 33 3.15 4.54 10.64
CA ALA A 33 3.00 5.72 9.80
C ALA A 33 4.33 6.22 9.21
N ARG A 34 5.42 6.14 9.97
CA ARG A 34 6.76 6.51 9.49
C ARG A 34 7.26 5.53 8.42
N PHE A 35 7.06 4.23 8.63
CA PHE A 35 7.41 3.21 7.66
C PHE A 35 6.63 3.40 6.35
N VAL A 36 5.30 3.46 6.43
CA VAL A 36 4.40 3.63 5.27
C VAL A 36 4.76 4.87 4.45
N ARG A 37 5.02 6.00 5.12
CA ARG A 37 5.44 7.22 4.44
C ARG A 37 6.76 7.04 3.70
N ALA A 38 7.80 6.55 4.39
CA ALA A 38 9.12 6.43 3.80
C ALA A 38 9.18 5.40 2.66
N ILE A 39 8.53 4.24 2.82
CA ILE A 39 8.50 3.23 1.75
C ILE A 39 7.63 3.69 0.58
N GLY A 40 6.53 4.43 0.85
CA GLY A 40 5.70 5.07 -0.17
C GLY A 40 6.44 6.13 -0.99
N GLU A 41 7.26 6.98 -0.36
CA GLU A 41 8.11 7.96 -1.05
C GLU A 41 9.14 7.28 -1.96
N ILE A 42 9.75 6.18 -1.50
CA ILE A 42 10.66 5.38 -2.33
C ILE A 42 9.91 4.70 -3.49
N GLY A 43 8.71 4.19 -3.25
CA GLY A 43 7.83 3.64 -4.29
C GLY A 43 7.52 4.66 -5.38
N HIS A 44 7.17 5.89 -4.97
CA HIS A 44 6.89 6.98 -5.90
C HIS A 44 8.15 7.39 -6.70
N HIS A 45 9.32 7.39 -6.06
CA HIS A 45 10.58 7.59 -6.79
C HIS A 45 10.79 6.53 -7.89
N TRP A 46 10.57 5.24 -7.59
CA TRP A 46 10.67 4.18 -8.59
C TRP A 46 9.64 4.31 -9.70
N GLU A 47 8.40 4.67 -9.36
CA GLU A 47 7.34 4.92 -10.33
C GLU A 47 7.72 6.03 -11.33
N ARG A 48 8.24 7.16 -10.82
CA ARG A 48 8.70 8.29 -11.65
C ARG A 48 9.89 7.93 -12.54
N SER A 49 10.71 6.97 -12.11
CA SER A 49 11.81 6.42 -12.90
C SER A 49 11.38 5.23 -13.78
N GLU A 50 10.07 4.95 -13.88
CA GLU A 50 9.49 3.85 -14.65
C GLU A 50 10.02 2.45 -14.26
N GLN A 51 10.55 2.34 -13.04
CA GLN A 51 11.00 1.07 -12.46
C GLN A 51 9.82 0.37 -11.79
N TRP A 52 8.84 -0.05 -12.60
CA TRP A 52 7.51 -0.47 -12.15
C TRP A 52 7.52 -1.60 -11.12
N GLU A 53 8.28 -2.67 -11.32
CA GLU A 53 8.33 -3.80 -10.39
C GLU A 53 8.88 -3.40 -9.01
N ARG A 54 9.77 -2.40 -8.95
CA ARG A 54 10.29 -1.88 -7.70
C ARG A 54 9.26 -1.00 -6.98
N ALA A 55 8.48 -0.23 -7.74
CA ALA A 55 7.38 0.55 -7.21
C ALA A 55 6.28 -0.36 -6.65
N LEU A 56 5.88 -1.38 -7.41
CA LEU A 56 4.93 -2.42 -6.98
C LEU A 56 5.34 -3.02 -5.64
N ALA A 57 6.59 -3.46 -5.52
CA ALA A 57 7.09 -4.05 -4.28
C ALA A 57 7.12 -3.08 -3.08
N CYS A 58 7.21 -1.76 -3.32
CA CYS A 58 7.11 -0.77 -2.24
C CYS A 58 5.65 -0.56 -1.80
N TYR A 59 4.73 -0.47 -2.77
CA TYR A 59 3.31 -0.26 -2.48
C TYR A 59 2.64 -1.48 -1.86
N GLU A 60 3.05 -2.69 -2.22
CA GLU A 60 2.61 -3.90 -1.51
C GLU A 60 3.05 -3.87 -0.04
N SER A 61 4.29 -3.48 0.25
CA SER A 61 4.73 -3.33 1.66
C SER A 61 3.97 -2.23 2.41
N CYS A 62 3.52 -1.16 1.74
CA CYS A 62 2.61 -0.21 2.38
C CYS A 62 1.30 -0.87 2.77
N LEU A 63 0.74 -1.73 1.92
CA LEU A 63 -0.55 -2.40 2.17
C LEU A 63 -0.45 -3.53 3.19
N GLU A 64 0.70 -4.17 3.33
CA GLU A 64 0.97 -5.08 4.45
C GLU A 64 0.94 -4.34 5.79
N ALA A 65 1.40 -3.09 5.82
CA ALA A 65 1.41 -2.26 7.02
C ALA A 65 0.07 -1.55 7.27
N ASP A 66 -0.61 -1.09 6.22
CA ASP A 66 -1.89 -0.38 6.24
C ASP A 66 -2.83 -0.92 5.14
N PRO A 67 -3.60 -2.00 5.43
CA PRO A 67 -4.39 -2.70 4.43
C PRO A 67 -5.55 -1.92 3.82
N VAL A 68 -5.92 -0.78 4.41
CA VAL A 68 -7.08 0.05 3.99
C VAL A 68 -6.65 1.34 3.31
N ALA A 69 -5.35 1.55 3.11
CA ALA A 69 -4.81 2.73 2.46
C ALA A 69 -5.07 2.73 0.94
N GLU A 70 -6.24 3.26 0.55
CA GLU A 70 -6.74 3.28 -0.83
C GLU A 70 -5.76 3.89 -1.86
N ALA A 71 -4.96 4.88 -1.45
CA ALA A 71 -3.96 5.51 -2.31
C ALA A 71 -2.93 4.50 -2.86
N PHE A 72 -2.48 3.53 -2.04
CA PHE A 72 -1.50 2.55 -2.50
C PHE A 72 -2.11 1.51 -3.44
N TYR A 73 -3.39 1.17 -3.28
CA TYR A 73 -4.11 0.36 -4.27
C TYR A 73 -4.20 1.08 -5.61
N ARG A 74 -4.50 2.39 -5.63
CA ARG A 74 -4.47 3.17 -6.89
C ARG A 74 -3.09 3.15 -7.53
N ASN A 75 -2.03 3.33 -6.75
CA ASN A 75 -0.67 3.30 -7.28
C ASN A 75 -0.32 1.93 -7.88
N LEU A 76 -0.69 0.82 -7.22
CA LEU A 76 -0.55 -0.54 -7.77
C LEU A 76 -1.31 -0.68 -9.10
N MET A 77 -2.58 -0.25 -9.16
CA MET A 77 -3.39 -0.27 -10.39
C MET A 77 -2.74 0.53 -11.52
N VAL A 78 -2.15 1.70 -11.22
CA VAL A 78 -1.41 2.51 -12.20
C VAL A 78 -0.17 1.77 -12.69
N CYS A 79 0.64 1.20 -11.78
CA CYS A 79 1.84 0.44 -12.15
C CYS A 79 1.48 -0.77 -13.04
N TYR A 80 0.49 -1.57 -12.65
CA TYR A 80 0.02 -2.71 -13.43
C TYR A 80 -0.51 -2.30 -14.81
N ARG A 81 -1.24 -1.19 -14.91
CA ARG A 81 -1.66 -0.65 -16.21
C ARG A 81 -0.47 -0.29 -17.09
N ARG A 82 0.54 0.37 -16.53
CA ARG A 82 1.74 0.82 -17.27
C ARG A 82 2.59 -0.34 -17.76
N THR A 83 2.53 -1.50 -17.11
CA THR A 83 3.22 -2.74 -17.52
C THR A 83 2.35 -3.67 -18.37
N GLY A 84 1.12 -3.27 -18.74
CA GLY A 84 0.20 -4.10 -19.54
C GLY A 84 -0.48 -5.23 -18.75
N ARG A 85 -0.30 -5.25 -17.42
CA ARG A 85 -0.79 -6.26 -16.47
C ARG A 85 -2.22 -5.95 -16.02
N ARG A 86 -3.12 -5.85 -16.99
CA ARG A 86 -4.49 -5.35 -16.77
C ARG A 86 -5.31 -6.23 -15.82
N ALA A 87 -5.14 -7.55 -15.88
CA ALA A 87 -5.84 -8.48 -14.99
C ALA A 87 -5.49 -8.20 -13.52
N GLU A 88 -4.21 -8.02 -13.21
CA GLU A 88 -3.74 -7.70 -11.86
C GLU A 88 -4.24 -6.32 -11.38
N ALA A 89 -4.37 -5.35 -12.29
CA ALA A 89 -4.96 -4.05 -11.95
C ALA A 89 -6.44 -4.18 -11.52
N ILE A 90 -7.23 -5.02 -12.20
CA ILE A 90 -8.62 -5.28 -11.84
C ILE A 90 -8.69 -6.06 -10.51
N GLU A 91 -7.85 -7.08 -10.34
CA GLU A 91 -7.78 -7.85 -9.10
C GLU A 91 -7.42 -6.97 -7.88
N THR A 92 -6.51 -6.00 -8.09
CA THR A 92 -6.13 -5.01 -7.07
C THR A 92 -7.34 -4.18 -6.62
N PHE A 93 -8.22 -3.78 -7.54
CA PHE A 93 -9.45 -3.07 -7.20
C PHE A 93 -10.40 -3.95 -6.37
N ASP A 94 -10.53 -5.22 -6.71
CA ASP A 94 -11.34 -6.16 -5.92
C ASP A 94 -10.76 -6.38 -4.52
N ARG A 95 -9.42 -6.41 -4.39
CA ARG A 95 -8.73 -6.49 -3.10
C ARG A 95 -9.01 -5.26 -2.25
N LEU A 96 -8.96 -4.06 -2.84
CA LEU A 96 -9.36 -2.82 -2.19
C LEU A 96 -10.82 -2.86 -1.70
N ARG A 97 -11.74 -3.29 -2.57
CA ARG A 97 -13.17 -3.36 -2.22
C ARG A 97 -13.41 -4.25 -1.01
N ARG A 98 -12.73 -5.40 -0.93
CA ARG A 98 -12.79 -6.28 0.25
C ARG A 98 -12.22 -5.61 1.50
N ALA A 99 -11.08 -4.95 1.38
CA ALA A 99 -10.44 -4.26 2.51
C ALA A 99 -11.33 -3.14 3.09
N LEU A 100 -11.91 -2.29 2.23
CA LEU A 100 -12.76 -1.19 2.67
C LEU A 100 -14.14 -1.64 3.17
N ALA A 101 -14.65 -2.79 2.68
CA ALA A 101 -15.92 -3.34 3.14
C ALA A 101 -15.93 -3.63 4.65
N VAL A 102 -14.78 -3.99 5.23
CA VAL A 102 -14.62 -4.18 6.68
C VAL A 102 -14.92 -2.90 7.47
N LEU A 103 -14.69 -1.73 6.85
CA LEU A 103 -14.96 -0.42 7.43
C LEU A 103 -16.35 0.13 7.02
N GLY A 104 -17.11 -0.60 6.20
CA GLY A 104 -18.37 -0.10 5.63
C GLY A 104 -18.20 1.05 4.63
N VAL A 105 -16.98 1.26 4.12
CA VAL A 105 -16.65 2.35 3.19
C VAL A 105 -16.57 1.80 1.76
N LYS A 106 -16.94 2.61 0.78
CA LYS A 106 -16.81 2.27 -0.65
C LYS A 106 -15.57 2.95 -1.24
N PRO A 107 -14.92 2.38 -2.28
CA PRO A 107 -13.84 3.05 -2.99
C PRO A 107 -14.27 4.44 -3.47
N SER A 108 -13.34 5.39 -3.42
CA SER A 108 -13.51 6.77 -3.89
C SER A 108 -13.87 6.85 -5.38
N SER A 109 -14.40 7.99 -5.80
CA SER A 109 -14.67 8.28 -7.21
C SER A 109 -13.40 8.24 -8.07
N GLU A 110 -12.27 8.75 -7.54
CA GLU A 110 -10.97 8.71 -8.20
C GLU A 110 -10.56 7.28 -8.57
N THR A 111 -10.69 6.34 -7.63
CA THR A 111 -10.34 4.94 -7.87
C THR A 111 -11.30 4.26 -8.85
N ARG A 112 -12.60 4.57 -8.79
CA ARG A 112 -13.58 4.03 -9.75
C ARG A 112 -13.31 4.52 -11.17
N ALA A 113 -12.98 5.80 -11.34
CA ALA A 113 -12.59 6.36 -12.63
C ALA A 113 -11.31 5.71 -13.18
N LEU A 114 -10.40 5.25 -12.31
CA LEU A 114 -9.24 4.47 -12.74
C LEU A 114 -9.64 3.09 -13.26
N LEU A 115 -10.59 2.41 -12.61
CA LEU A 115 -11.12 1.12 -13.06
C LEU A 115 -11.80 1.22 -14.43
N GLU A 116 -12.54 2.30 -14.70
CA GLU A 116 -13.17 2.53 -16.02
C GLU A 116 -12.14 2.63 -17.14
N LYS A 117 -10.95 3.18 -16.87
CA LYS A 117 -9.82 3.22 -17.81
C LYS A 117 -9.10 1.87 -17.95
N LEU A 118 -9.42 0.93 -17.08
CA LEU A 118 -8.99 -0.47 -17.10
C LEU A 118 -10.10 -1.39 -17.59
N ALA A 119 -11.25 -0.86 -18.03
CA ALA A 119 -12.31 -1.56 -18.76
C ALA A 119 -12.11 -1.36 -20.27
#